data_AF-A0A914MEE1-F1
#
_entry.id   AF-A0A914MEE1-F1
#
_cell.length_a   1.000
_cell.length_b   1.000
_cell.length_c   1.000
_cell.angle_alpha   90.00
_cell.angle_beta   90.00
_cell.angle_gamma   90.00
#
_symmetry.space_group_name_H-M   'P 1'
#
loop_
_entity.id
_entity.type
_entity.pdbx_description
1 polymer ?
#
loop_
_entity_poly.entity_id
_entity_poly.type
_entity_poly.pdbx_seq_one_letter_code
_entity_poly.pdbx_strand_id
1 'polypeptide(L)'
;MEISYKLETGRYRNTTVTIVSAAVSNQLFDSSSEWKSCKNGGQVHNDQVCIRKCVEIEYKYKSSIIPITNECPTCQIHEVDLSKAAFHMLEPNFKLGKGTGAKLTYINC
;
A
#
# COMPACT_ATOMS: atom_id res chain seq x y z
N MET A 1 -4.52 -1.46 14.14
CA MET A 1 -3.85 -1.67 12.86
C MET A 1 -4.79 -2.42 11.93
N GLU A 2 -4.94 -1.92 10.70
CA GLU A 2 -5.94 -2.41 9.74
C GLU A 2 -5.35 -2.48 8.32
N ILE A 3 -5.79 -3.46 7.55
CA ILE A 3 -5.55 -3.56 6.10
C ILE A 3 -6.88 -3.40 5.37
N SER A 4 -6.93 -2.63 4.30
CA SER A 4 -8.11 -2.55 3.44
C SER A 4 -7.72 -2.76 1.99
N TYR A 5 -8.72 -2.98 1.15
CA TYR A 5 -8.57 -2.69 -0.28
C TYR A 5 -9.83 -1.95 -0.73
N LYS A 6 -9.66 -0.83 -1.43
CA LYS A 6 -10.77 -0.24 -2.20
C LYS A 6 -10.76 -0.83 -3.60
N LEU A 7 -11.95 -1.20 -4.10
CA LEU A 7 -12.15 -1.45 -5.53
C LEU A 7 -11.98 -0.11 -6.25
N GLU A 8 -10.74 0.31 -6.51
CA GLU A 8 -10.51 1.51 -7.32
C GLU A 8 -11.11 1.28 -8.71
N THR A 9 -12.09 2.10 -9.08
CA THR A 9 -12.57 2.27 -10.47
C THR A 9 -11.57 3.07 -11.31
N GLY A 10 -10.28 2.99 -10.97
CA GLY A 10 -9.16 3.62 -11.66
C GLY A 10 -8.79 2.81 -12.90
N ARG A 11 -8.92 3.45 -14.07
CA ARG A 11 -8.68 2.91 -15.40
C ARG A 11 -7.22 2.52 -15.60
N TYR A 12 -6.80 1.34 -15.13
CA TYR A 12 -5.56 0.72 -15.58
C TYR A 12 -5.73 0.27 -17.05
N ARG A 13 -4.90 0.81 -17.94
CA ARG A 13 -4.86 0.43 -19.35
C ARG A 13 -4.55 -1.06 -19.48
N ASN A 14 -5.54 -1.83 -19.92
CA ASN A 14 -5.48 -3.09 -20.69
C ASN A 14 -4.14 -3.85 -20.76
N THR A 15 -3.56 -4.22 -19.62
CA THR A 15 -2.52 -5.25 -19.51
C THR A 15 -2.68 -5.87 -18.14
N THR A 16 -2.97 -7.16 -18.07
CA THR A 16 -3.17 -7.95 -16.84
C THR A 16 -1.84 -8.14 -16.09
N VAL A 17 -1.21 -7.03 -15.69
CA VAL A 17 -0.16 -7.04 -14.68
C VAL A 17 -0.86 -6.90 -13.34
N THR A 18 -0.87 -7.96 -12.57
CA THR A 18 -1.31 -7.96 -11.19
C THR A 18 -0.32 -7.13 -10.38
N ILE A 19 -0.52 -5.81 -10.31
CA ILE A 19 0.37 -4.91 -9.57
C ILE A 19 0.12 -5.13 -8.07
N VAL A 20 1.07 -5.77 -7.40
CA VAL A 20 1.14 -5.90 -5.95
C VAL A 20 1.69 -4.58 -5.41
N SER A 21 0.86 -3.82 -4.70
CA SER A 21 1.24 -2.51 -4.16
C SER A 21 0.46 -2.15 -2.90
N ALA A 22 1.03 -1.22 -2.14
CA ALA A 22 0.45 -0.63 -0.95
C ALA A 22 0.41 0.90 -1.06
N ALA A 23 -0.63 1.49 -0.47
CA ALA A 23 -0.74 2.91 -0.19
C ALA A 23 -0.81 3.13 1.32
N VAL A 24 -0.02 4.07 1.83
CA VAL A 24 0.15 4.30 3.28
C VAL A 24 -0.27 5.72 3.66
N SER A 25 -0.48 5.96 4.95
CA SER A 25 -0.91 7.27 5.45
C SER A 25 -0.04 8.41 4.92
N ASN A 26 -0.68 9.51 4.54
CA ASN A 26 -0.02 10.76 4.16
C ASN A 26 0.87 11.35 5.26
N GLN A 27 0.62 10.99 6.53
CA GLN A 27 1.45 11.42 7.66
C GLN A 27 2.85 10.77 7.64
N LEU A 28 3.06 9.73 6.82
CA LEU A 28 4.35 9.08 6.62
C LEU A 28 5.16 9.70 5.47
N PHE A 29 4.54 10.60 4.70
CA PHE A 29 5.21 11.36 3.65
C PHE A 29 5.74 12.67 4.22
N ASP A 30 6.81 13.19 3.63
CA ASP A 30 7.32 14.52 3.93
C ASP A 30 6.24 15.56 3.58
N SER A 31 5.82 16.34 4.58
CA SER A 31 4.81 17.40 4.43
C SER A 31 5.20 18.50 3.43
N SER A 32 6.49 18.61 3.09
CA SER A 32 7.00 19.53 2.07
C SER A 32 6.92 18.96 0.64
N SER A 33 6.55 17.69 0.50
CA SER A 33 6.35 17.05 -0.80
C SER A 33 5.10 17.60 -1.49
N GLU A 34 5.28 18.15 -2.70
CA GLU A 34 4.18 18.58 -3.56
C GLU A 34 3.35 17.39 -4.12
N TRP A 35 3.85 16.15 -4.00
CA TRP A 35 3.33 14.99 -4.73
C TRP A 35 2.92 13.84 -3.81
N LYS A 36 1.76 13.24 -4.13
CA LYS A 36 1.05 12.22 -3.33
C LYS A 36 1.27 10.77 -3.81
N SER A 37 2.38 10.49 -4.51
CA SER A 37 2.71 9.19 -5.09
C SER A 37 4.22 8.96 -5.11
N CYS A 38 4.68 7.72 -4.94
CA CYS A 38 6.10 7.37 -4.99
C CYS A 38 6.70 7.47 -6.41
N LYS A 39 5.84 7.54 -7.44
CA LYS A 39 6.24 7.72 -8.85
C LYS A 39 5.39 8.81 -9.52
N ASN A 40 6.06 9.76 -10.17
CA ASN A 40 5.46 10.67 -11.14
C ASN A 40 6.39 10.80 -12.36
N GLY A 41 5.88 10.53 -13.57
CA GLY A 41 6.62 10.76 -14.81
C GLY A 41 8.01 10.08 -14.93
N GLY A 42 8.27 9.01 -14.15
CA GLY A 42 9.55 8.30 -14.13
C GLY A 42 10.54 8.73 -13.05
N GLN A 43 10.20 9.72 -12.21
CA GLN A 43 11.02 10.14 -11.07
C GLN A 43 10.50 9.50 -9.77
N VAL A 44 11.43 8.95 -8.98
CA VAL A 44 11.18 8.46 -7.62
C VAL A 44 11.57 9.59 -6.66
N HIS A 45 10.64 10.03 -5.82
CA HIS A 45 10.89 11.12 -4.88
C HIS A 45 11.87 10.71 -3.78
N ASN A 46 12.71 11.64 -3.32
CA ASN A 46 13.66 11.44 -2.21
C ASN A 46 13.01 11.40 -0.82
N ASP A 47 11.73 11.02 -0.77
CA ASP A 47 11.03 10.78 0.46
C ASP A 47 11.42 9.40 0.98
N GLN A 48 11.71 9.29 2.28
CA GLN A 48 12.06 8.02 2.89
C GLN A 48 10.96 6.97 2.69
N VAL A 49 9.69 7.35 2.53
CA VAL A 49 8.60 6.39 2.27
C VAL A 49 8.52 5.95 0.81
N CYS A 50 9.13 6.72 -0.11
CA CYS A 50 9.13 6.49 -1.56
C CYS A 50 10.38 5.75 -2.06
N ILE A 51 11.53 5.93 -1.40
CA ILE A 51 12.76 5.22 -1.76
C ILE A 51 12.78 3.86 -1.10
N ARG A 52 12.67 2.80 -1.91
CA ARG A 52 13.01 1.43 -1.48
C ARG A 52 12.27 1.01 -0.21
N LYS A 53 11.03 1.45 0.00
CA LYS A 53 10.25 1.03 1.17
C LYS A 53 9.13 0.07 0.82
N CYS A 54 9.07 -0.96 1.63
CA CYS A 54 8.03 -1.96 1.63
C CYS A 54 7.39 -1.96 3.01
N VAL A 55 6.13 -2.39 3.05
CA VAL A 55 5.48 -2.76 4.29
C VAL A 55 5.44 -4.28 4.36
N GLU A 56 6.08 -4.83 5.38
CA GLU A 56 5.83 -6.20 5.79
C GLU A 56 4.54 -6.23 6.61
N ILE A 57 3.61 -7.09 6.20
CA ILE A 57 2.29 -7.21 6.79
C ILE A 57 2.15 -8.63 7.31
N GLU A 58 2.04 -8.76 8.63
CA GLU A 58 1.62 -10.00 9.27
C GLU A 58 0.11 -9.90 9.53
N TYR A 59 -0.67 -10.81 8.95
CA TYR A 59 -2.12 -10.87 9.14
C TYR A 59 -2.57 -12.32 9.27
N LYS A 60 -3.24 -12.64 10.38
CA LYS A 60 -3.58 -14.02 10.77
C LYS A 60 -2.33 -14.89 10.82
N TYR A 61 -2.23 -15.88 9.94
CA TYR A 61 -1.12 -16.84 9.86
C TYR A 61 -0.25 -16.63 8.61
N LYS A 62 -0.33 -15.46 8.00
CA LYS A 62 0.41 -15.12 6.77
C LYS A 62 1.21 -13.85 6.94
N SER A 63 2.34 -13.79 6.24
CA SER A 63 3.13 -12.58 6.07
C SER A 63 3.38 -12.31 4.58
N SER A 64 3.41 -11.03 4.21
CA SER A 64 3.78 -10.58 2.86
C SER A 64 4.53 -9.26 2.92
N ILE A 65 5.54 -9.10 2.07
CA ILE A 65 6.25 -7.84 1.86
C ILE A 65 5.69 -7.17 0.61
N ILE A 66 5.10 -5.99 0.77
CA ILE A 66 4.40 -5.27 -0.31
C ILE A 66 5.10 -3.93 -0.56
N PRO A 67 5.47 -3.59 -1.80
CA PRO A 67 6.08 -2.31 -2.10
C PRO A 67 5.08 -1.17 -1.91
N ILE A 68 5.53 -0.09 -1.27
CA ILE A 68 4.75 1.13 -1.13
C ILE A 68 4.90 1.93 -2.41
N THR A 69 3.79 2.26 -3.06
CA THR A 69 3.81 2.99 -4.34
C THR A 69 2.97 4.25 -4.35
N ASN A 70 2.10 4.44 -3.34
CA ASN A 70 1.13 5.53 -3.35
C ASN A 70 0.82 6.05 -1.93
N GLU A 71 0.23 7.24 -1.86
CA GLU A 71 -0.34 7.78 -0.64
C GLU A 71 -1.80 7.33 -0.48
N CYS A 72 -2.23 7.10 0.75
CA CYS A 72 -3.63 7.02 1.15
C CYS A 72 -3.98 8.22 2.06
N PRO A 73 -4.57 9.31 1.51
CA PRO A 73 -4.82 10.54 2.25
C PRO A 73 -5.76 10.39 3.44
N THR A 74 -6.64 9.38 3.40
CA THR A 74 -7.61 9.11 4.46
C THR A 74 -7.12 8.09 5.47
N CYS A 75 -6.00 7.41 5.20
CA CYS A 75 -5.48 6.36 6.06
C CYS A 75 -4.79 6.95 7.28
N GLN A 76 -5.07 6.38 8.45
CA GLN A 76 -4.28 6.61 9.65
C GLN A 76 -2.90 5.95 9.53
N ILE A 77 -1.92 6.38 10.34
CA ILE A 77 -0.53 5.83 10.33
C ILE A 77 -0.48 4.30 10.46
N HIS A 78 -1.49 3.70 11.09
CA HIS A 78 -1.58 2.26 11.35
C HIS A 78 -2.52 1.52 10.37
N GLU A 79 -2.88 2.17 9.26
CA GLU A 79 -3.70 1.62 8.18
C GLU A 79 -2.89 1.56 6.88
N VAL A 80 -3.16 0.52 6.08
CA VAL A 80 -2.61 0.39 4.73
C VAL A 80 -3.70 -0.01 3.75
N ASP A 81 -3.76 0.67 2.60
CA ASP A 81 -4.65 0.33 1.51
C ASP A 81 -3.88 -0.49 0.48
N LEU A 82 -4.30 -1.73 0.29
CA LEU A 82 -3.64 -2.70 -0.56
C LEU A 82 -4.30 -2.76 -1.92
N SER A 83 -3.50 -3.02 -2.95
CA SER A 83 -4.08 -3.48 -4.21
C SER A 83 -4.85 -4.78 -3.97
N LYS A 84 -5.89 -5.03 -4.78
CA LYS A 84 -6.71 -6.25 -4.68
C LYS A 84 -5.85 -7.53 -4.67
N ALA A 85 -4.75 -7.52 -5.42
CA ALA A 85 -3.80 -8.62 -5.47
C ALA A 85 -3.01 -8.80 -4.16
N ALA A 86 -2.47 -7.71 -3.62
CA ALA A 86 -1.73 -7.73 -2.36
C ALA A 86 -2.64 -8.17 -1.20
N PHE A 87 -3.89 -7.68 -1.16
CA PHE A 87 -4.87 -8.12 -0.18
C PHE A 87 -5.17 -9.63 -0.32
N HIS A 88 -5.32 -10.15 -1.54
CA HIS A 88 -5.62 -11.56 -1.77
C HIS A 88 -4.54 -12.52 -1.28
N MET A 89 -3.27 -12.11 -1.32
CA MET A 89 -2.16 -12.89 -0.76
C MET A 89 -2.39 -13.18 0.73
N LEU A 90 -2.91 -12.19 1.46
CA LEU A 90 -3.17 -12.26 2.91
C LEU A 90 -4.57 -12.83 3.21
N GLU A 91 -5.60 -12.41 2.48
CA GLU A 91 -7.01 -12.74 2.71
C GLU A 91 -7.71 -13.12 1.38
N PRO A 92 -7.91 -14.43 1.12
CA PRO A 92 -8.55 -14.87 -0.12
C PRO A 92 -10.04 -14.48 -0.20
N ASN A 93 -10.68 -14.17 0.93
CA ASN A 93 -12.09 -13.75 0.95
C ASN A 93 -12.26 -12.25 0.65
N PHE A 94 -12.46 -11.92 -0.63
CA PHE A 94 -12.77 -10.56 -1.07
C PHE A 94 -14.02 -9.95 -0.42
N LYS A 95 -14.96 -10.73 0.12
CA LYS A 95 -16.16 -10.15 0.76
C LYS A 95 -15.84 -9.40 2.06
N LEU A 96 -14.65 -9.60 2.63
CA LEU A 96 -14.25 -8.95 3.88
C LEU A 96 -14.01 -7.44 3.68
N GLY A 97 -13.39 -7.03 2.56
CA GLY A 97 -13.07 -5.63 2.23
C GLY A 97 -12.05 -4.94 3.14
N LYS A 98 -11.94 -5.39 4.39
CA LYS A 98 -11.11 -4.83 5.47
C LYS A 98 -10.72 -5.92 6.46
N GLY A 99 -9.44 -6.03 6.79
CA GLY A 99 -8.91 -6.90 7.85
C GLY A 99 -8.42 -6.08 9.03
N THR A 100 -8.77 -6.47 10.25
CA THR A 100 -8.31 -5.82 11.49
C THR A 100 -7.33 -6.72 12.25
N GLY A 101 -6.42 -6.13 13.02
CA GLY A 101 -5.43 -6.89 13.80
C GLY A 101 -4.20 -7.32 13.01
N ALA A 102 -3.92 -6.69 11.86
CA ALA A 102 -2.65 -6.85 11.16
C ALA A 102 -1.52 -6.18 11.97
N LYS A 103 -0.28 -6.64 11.79
CA LYS A 103 0.93 -5.97 12.25
C LYS A 103 1.68 -5.45 11.03
N LEU A 104 2.06 -4.18 11.07
CA LEU A 104 2.75 -3.48 9.98
C LEU A 104 4.19 -3.17 10.40
N THR A 105 5.15 -3.59 9.60
CA THR A 105 6.58 -3.28 9.78
C THR A 105 7.11 -2.61 8.51
N TYR A 106 7.54 -1.36 8.62
CA TYR A 106 8.15 -0.64 7.49
C TYR A 106 9.62 -1.05 7.35
N ILE A 107 9.98 -1.59 6.20
CA ILE A 107 11.33 -2.09 5.90
C ILE A 107 11.88 -1.50 4.61
N ASN A 108 13.20 -1.57 4.45
CA ASN A 108 13.83 -1.29 3.18
C ASN A 108 13.76 -2.54 2.28
N CYS A 109 13.36 -2.34 1.04
CA CYS A 109 13.56 -3.19 -0.12
C CYS A 109 14.46 -2.43 -1.14
#